data_AF-A0A9Q0PS72-F1
#
_entry.id   AF-A0A9Q0PS72-F1
#
_cell.length_a   1.000
_cell.length_b   1.000
_cell.length_c   1.000
_cell.angle_alpha   90.00
_cell.angle_beta   90.00
_cell.angle_gamma   90.00
#
_symmetry.space_group_name_H-M   'P 1'
#
loop_
_entity.id
_entity.type
_entity.pdbx_description
1 polymer ?
#
loop_
_entity_poly.entity_id
_entity_poly.type
_entity_poly.pdbx_seq_one_letter_code
_entity_poly.pdbx_strand_id
1 'polypeptide(L)'
;MYLLSYIFFFGLGADSPNVHTGYLKRIMRFLVSKDIFTEHHPLDGGGTLYGLNEHSRWLLRDSNSSLASIVLMENIPLEPDPWHFFDQSGKEGGLAFMKAHG
;
A
#
# COMPACT_ATOMS: atom_id res chain seq x y z
N MET A 1 -2.93 9.44 -13.12
CA MET A 1 -2.15 8.51 -13.97
C MET A 1 -0.64 8.65 -13.70
N TYR A 2 -0.22 8.82 -12.44
CA TYR A 2 1.20 9.07 -12.10
C TYR A 2 1.72 8.21 -10.93
N LEU A 3 0.87 7.84 -9.96
CA LEU A 3 1.32 7.01 -8.81
C LEU A 3 1.57 5.54 -9.16
N LEU A 4 0.66 4.91 -9.92
CA LEU A 4 0.86 3.52 -10.36
C LEU A 4 1.90 3.40 -11.46
N SER A 5 2.11 4.45 -12.27
CA SER A 5 3.24 4.51 -13.19
C SER A 5 4.57 4.60 -12.43
N TYR A 6 4.65 5.25 -11.26
CA TYR A 6 5.89 5.30 -10.48
C TYR A 6 6.25 3.94 -9.85
N ILE A 7 5.23 3.19 -9.42
CA ILE A 7 5.40 1.83 -8.86
C ILE A 7 5.70 0.79 -9.96
N PHE A 8 5.14 0.96 -11.17
CA PHE A 8 5.34 0.01 -12.28
C PHE A 8 6.53 0.34 -13.19
N PHE A 9 6.92 1.62 -13.31
CA PHE A 9 8.03 2.05 -14.18
C PHE A 9 9.41 2.00 -13.48
N PHE A 10 9.45 1.98 -12.15
CA PHE A 10 10.70 1.67 -11.41
C PHE A 10 10.98 0.14 -11.35
N GLY A 11 10.08 -0.69 -11.88
CA GLY A 11 10.21 -2.15 -11.92
C GLY A 11 10.87 -2.72 -13.17
N LEU A 12 11.25 -1.90 -14.16
CA LEU A 12 11.74 -2.40 -15.47
C LEU A 12 12.99 -1.71 -16.01
N GLY A 13 13.82 -1.08 -15.16
CA GLY A 13 15.06 -0.49 -15.64
C GLY A 13 16.05 -0.11 -14.55
N ALA A 14 16.79 -1.11 -14.05
CA ALA A 14 18.22 -1.01 -13.76
C ALA A 14 18.68 -2.27 -13.02
N ASP A 15 19.63 -2.98 -13.62
CA ASP A 15 20.49 -3.93 -12.93
C ASP A 15 21.17 -3.27 -11.72
N SER A 16 20.59 -3.41 -10.54
CA SER A 16 21.22 -3.05 -9.26
C SER A 16 20.93 -4.15 -8.24
N PRO A 17 21.95 -4.89 -7.78
CA PRO A 17 21.72 -5.95 -6.81
C PRO A 17 21.36 -5.34 -5.45
N ASN A 18 20.15 -5.67 -5.00
CA ASN A 18 19.92 -6.13 -3.63
C ASN A 18 19.79 -5.08 -2.49
N VAL A 19 18.99 -4.04 -2.70
CA VAL A 19 18.33 -3.30 -1.59
C VAL A 19 16.83 -3.22 -1.81
N HIS A 20 16.43 -2.83 -3.03
CA HIS A 20 15.01 -2.80 -3.43
C HIS A 20 14.35 -4.17 -3.37
N THR A 21 15.07 -5.24 -3.73
CA THR A 21 14.60 -6.63 -3.61
C THR A 21 14.30 -7.02 -2.16
N GLY A 22 15.12 -6.55 -1.21
CA GLY A 22 14.92 -6.78 0.22
C GLY A 22 13.70 -6.05 0.77
N TYR A 23 13.51 -4.78 0.41
CA TYR A 23 12.33 -3.99 0.81
C TYR A 23 11.03 -4.56 0.22
N LEU A 24 11.04 -4.88 -1.07
CA LEU A 24 9.89 -5.50 -1.73
C LEU A 24 9.53 -6.82 -1.06
N LYS A 25 10.51 -7.68 -0.76
CA LYS A 25 10.28 -8.94 -0.04
C LYS A 25 9.64 -8.69 1.34
N ARG A 26 10.05 -7.65 2.07
CA ARG A 26 9.44 -7.31 3.37
C ARG A 26 7.99 -6.83 3.23
N ILE A 27 7.72 -5.99 2.24
CA ILE A 27 6.36 -5.51 1.94
C ILE A 27 5.47 -6.69 1.53
N MET A 28 5.91 -7.51 0.58
CA MET A 28 5.15 -8.67 0.13
C MET A 28 4.89 -9.66 1.27
N ARG A 29 5.88 -9.95 2.12
CA ARG A 29 5.68 -10.79 3.31
C ARG A 29 4.66 -10.20 4.28
N PHE A 30 4.67 -8.88 4.49
CA PHE A 30 3.65 -8.22 5.30
C PHE A 30 2.26 -8.38 4.68
N LEU A 31 2.12 -8.17 3.38
CA LEU A 31 0.83 -8.30 2.68
C LEU A 31 0.32 -9.75 2.66
N VAL A 32 1.22 -10.74 2.56
CA VAL A 32 0.90 -12.17 2.74
C VAL A 32 0.41 -12.45 4.16
N SER A 33 1.07 -11.89 5.19
CA SER A 33 0.63 -12.05 6.58
C SER A 33 -0.73 -11.41 6.89
N LYS A 34 -1.24 -10.57 5.97
CA LYS A 34 -2.58 -9.95 6.03
C LYS A 34 -3.58 -10.63 5.10
N ASP A 35 -3.23 -11.78 4.53
CA ASP A 35 -4.04 -12.54 3.57
C ASP A 35 -4.44 -11.72 2.32
N ILE A 36 -3.63 -10.72 1.94
CA ILE A 36 -3.86 -9.91 0.74
C ILE A 36 -3.22 -10.60 -0.49
N PHE A 37 -2.11 -11.31 -0.30
CA PHE A 37 -1.47 -12.11 -1.35
C PHE A 37 -1.17 -13.52 -0.82
N THR A 38 -0.91 -14.46 -1.72
CA THR A 38 -0.41 -15.79 -1.37
C THR A 38 1.09 -15.88 -1.62
N GLU A 39 1.77 -16.75 -0.88
CA GLU A 39 3.19 -17.05 -1.03
C GLU A 39 3.35 -18.52 -1.42
N HIS A 40 4.15 -18.78 -2.46
CA HIS A 40 4.47 -20.12 -2.94
C HIS A 40 5.99 -20.30 -2.95
N HIS A 41 6.43 -21.41 -2.36
CA HIS A 41 7.83 -21.83 -2.34
C HIS A 41 7.98 -23.03 -3.28
N PRO A 42 8.54 -22.84 -4.48
CA PRO A 42 8.80 -23.94 -5.41
C PRO A 42 9.71 -25.00 -4.79
N LEU A 43 9.39 -26.28 -5.02
CA LEU A 43 10.18 -27.41 -4.53
C LEU A 43 11.51 -27.58 -5.29
N ASP A 44 11.64 -26.97 -6.46
CA ASP A 44 12.82 -27.02 -7.34
C ASP A 44 13.93 -26.04 -6.94
N GLY A 45 13.79 -25.37 -5.78
CA GLY A 45 14.76 -24.38 -5.30
C GLY A 45 14.63 -23.02 -5.99
N GLY A 46 13.55 -22.79 -6.75
CA GLY A 46 13.21 -21.47 -7.27
C GLY A 46 12.95 -20.43 -6.17
N GLY A 47 13.00 -19.15 -6.53
CA GLY A 47 12.69 -18.04 -5.61
C GLY A 47 11.23 -18.05 -5.15
N THR A 48 10.96 -17.39 -4.02
CA THR A 48 9.59 -17.17 -3.51
C THR A 48 8.73 -16.46 -4.55
N LEU A 49 7.59 -17.05 -4.88
CA LEU A 49 6.59 -16.48 -5.78
C LEU A 49 5.40 -15.96 -4.98
N TYR A 50 4.81 -14.86 -5.43
CA TYR A 50 3.60 -14.29 -4.83
C TYR A 50 2.42 -14.36 -5.79
N GLY A 51 1.27 -14.82 -5.28
CA GLY A 51 0.04 -14.98 -6.06
C GLY A 51 -1.05 -13.99 -5.63
N LEU A 52 -1.93 -13.68 -6.58
CA LEU A 52 -3.16 -12.95 -6.32
C LEU A 52 -4.20 -13.86 -5.67
N ASN A 53 -5.00 -13.30 -4.77
CA ASN A 53 -6.16 -13.95 -4.17
C ASN A 53 -7.41 -13.06 -4.26
N GLU A 54 -8.51 -13.44 -3.61
CA GLU A 54 -9.72 -12.63 -3.59
C GLU A 54 -9.54 -11.22 -3.01
N HIS A 55 -8.81 -11.09 -1.92
CA HIS A 55 -8.54 -9.80 -1.28
C HIS A 55 -7.65 -8.90 -2.14
N SER A 56 -6.68 -9.47 -2.87
CA SER A 56 -5.83 -8.70 -3.78
C SER A 56 -6.63 -7.93 -4.83
N ARG A 57 -7.80 -8.44 -5.26
CA ARG A 57 -8.66 -7.80 -6.27
C ARG A 57 -9.17 -6.44 -5.85
N TRP A 58 -9.30 -6.18 -4.55
CA TRP A 58 -9.70 -4.87 -4.02
C TRP A 58 -8.60 -3.82 -4.18
N LEU A 59 -7.36 -4.22 -4.47
CA LEU A 59 -6.23 -3.30 -4.68
C LEU A 59 -5.78 -3.22 -6.14
N LEU A 60 -6.32 -4.08 -7.02
CA LEU A 60 -6.00 -4.07 -8.44
C LEU A 60 -6.78 -2.96 -9.14
N ARG A 61 -6.09 -2.12 -9.93
CA ARG A 61 -6.69 -0.99 -10.64
C ARG A 61 -7.81 -1.40 -11.60
N ASP A 62 -7.66 -2.56 -12.24
CA ASP A 62 -8.56 -3.02 -13.31
C ASP A 62 -9.70 -3.91 -12.78
N SER A 63 -9.86 -3.99 -11.46
CA SER A 63 -11.01 -4.64 -10.83
C SER A 63 -12.18 -3.67 -10.74
N ASN A 64 -13.38 -4.12 -11.14
CA ASN A 64 -14.60 -3.32 -11.02
C ASN A 64 -14.91 -2.90 -9.57
N SER A 65 -14.41 -3.63 -8.58
CA SER A 65 -14.57 -3.37 -7.15
C SER A 65 -13.30 -2.86 -6.48
N SER A 66 -12.40 -2.21 -7.25
CA SER A 66 -11.15 -1.70 -6.71
C SER A 66 -11.36 -0.59 -5.68
N LEU A 67 -10.78 -0.76 -4.50
CA LEU A 67 -10.62 0.25 -3.45
C LEU A 67 -9.24 0.91 -3.50
N ALA A 68 -8.43 0.63 -4.53
CA ALA A 68 -7.09 1.22 -4.67
C ALA A 68 -7.15 2.76 -4.59
N SER A 69 -8.15 3.38 -5.20
CA SER A 69 -8.34 4.83 -5.14
C SER A 69 -8.61 5.33 -3.73
N ILE A 70 -9.37 4.59 -2.91
CA ILE A 70 -9.64 4.94 -1.51
C ILE A 70 -8.36 4.81 -0.69
N VAL A 71 -7.64 3.70 -0.82
CA VAL A 71 -6.36 3.50 -0.14
C VAL A 71 -5.36 4.61 -0.50
N LEU A 72 -5.32 5.03 -1.77
CA LEU A 72 -4.48 6.13 -2.19
C LEU A 72 -4.94 7.46 -1.57
N MET A 73 -6.25 7.75 -1.57
CA MET A 73 -6.83 8.95 -0.97
C MET A 73 -6.44 9.09 0.51
N GLU A 74 -6.65 8.05 1.30
CA GLU A 74 -6.32 8.01 2.75
C GLU A 74 -4.82 8.23 3.04
N ASN A 75 -3.95 7.99 2.06
CA ASN A 75 -2.50 8.18 2.19
C ASN A 75 -2.00 9.47 1.49
N ILE A 76 -2.89 10.31 0.95
CA ILE A 76 -2.52 11.64 0.46
C ILE A 76 -2.13 12.50 1.68
N PRO A 77 -1.07 13.34 1.61
CA PRO A 77 -0.57 14.13 2.73
C PRO A 77 -1.59 15.00 3.49
N LEU A 78 -2.76 15.27 2.92
CA LEU A 78 -3.84 16.04 3.56
C LEU A 78 -4.65 15.22 4.59
N GLU A 79 -4.73 13.91 4.40
CA GLU A 79 -5.48 12.99 5.26
C GLU A 79 -4.75 12.54 6.55
N PRO A 80 -3.40 12.43 6.64
CA PRO A 80 -2.72 12.13 7.89
C PRO A 80 -2.74 13.31 8.88
N ASP A 81 -2.81 14.55 8.40
CA ASP A 81 -2.73 15.75 9.24
C ASP A 81 -3.84 15.82 10.31
N PRO A 82 -5.13 15.55 9.99
CA PRO A 82 -6.20 15.46 10.97
C PRO A 82 -5.94 14.49 12.12
N TRP A 83 -5.19 13.39 11.90
CA TRP A 83 -5.02 12.38 12.95
C TRP A 83 -4.25 12.91 14.16
N HIS A 84 -3.39 13.91 13.95
CA HIS A 84 -2.65 14.58 15.01
C HIS A 84 -3.54 15.45 15.92
N PHE A 85 -4.74 15.81 15.46
CA PHE A 85 -5.67 16.68 16.18
C PHE A 85 -6.83 15.92 16.85
N PHE A 86 -6.82 14.58 16.83
CA PHE A 86 -7.91 13.80 17.46
C PHE A 86 -8.02 14.01 18.97
N ASP A 87 -6.89 14.02 19.70
CA ASP A 87 -6.89 14.27 21.15
C ASP A 87 -7.42 15.67 21.47
N GLN A 88 -6.99 16.68 20.71
CA GLN A 88 -7.46 18.05 20.87
C GLN A 88 -8.95 18.17 20.54
N SER A 89 -9.42 17.51 19.50
CA SER A 89 -10.84 17.48 19.13
C SER A 89 -11.72 16.83 20.20
N GLY A 90 -11.23 15.78 20.85
CA GLY A 90 -11.94 15.15 21.98
C GLY A 90 -12.07 16.05 23.20
N LYS A 91 -11.05 16.90 23.46
CA LYS A 91 -11.01 17.81 24.61
C LYS A 91 -11.76 19.12 24.38
N GLU A 92 -11.59 19.71 23.22
CA GLU A 92 -12.07 21.06 22.90
C GLU A 92 -13.35 21.07 22.05
N GLY A 93 -13.74 19.91 21.52
CA GLY A 93 -14.76 19.81 20.47
C GLY A 93 -14.28 20.31 19.11
N GLY A 94 -15.13 20.12 18.10
CA GLY A 94 -14.82 20.41 16.70
C GLY A 94 -14.25 19.21 15.94
N LEU A 95 -14.16 19.35 14.61
CA LEU A 95 -13.64 18.29 13.73
C LEU A 95 -12.13 18.41 13.62
N ALA A 96 -11.42 17.29 13.81
CA ALA A 96 -9.96 17.22 13.67
C ALA A 96 -9.49 17.71 12.29
N PHE A 97 -10.27 17.43 11.25
CA PHE A 97 -10.03 17.93 9.90
C PHE A 97 -10.02 19.46 9.82
N MET A 98 -11.01 20.14 10.43
CA MET A 98 -11.03 21.61 10.44
C MET A 98 -9.89 22.17 11.29
N LYS A 99 -9.55 21.53 12.42
CA LYS A 99 -8.40 21.95 13.24
C LYS A 99 -7.06 21.84 12.49
N ALA A 100 -6.91 20.86 11.59
CA ALA A 100 -5.70 20.70 10.77
C ALA A 100 -5.61 21.71 9.62
N HIS A 101 -6.75 22.10 9.02
CA HIS A 101 -6.78 22.78 7.72
C HIS A 101 -7.35 24.21 7.74
N GLY A 102 -7.89 24.68 8.86
CA GLY A 102 -8.42 26.05 9.03
C GLY A 102 -9.93 26.14 8.86
#